data_AF-A0A517M7F3-F1
#
_entry.id   AF-A0A517M7F3-F1
#
_cell.length_a   1.000
_cell.length_b   1.000
_cell.length_c   1.000
_cell.angle_alpha   90.00
_cell.angle_beta   90.00
_cell.angle_gamma   90.00
#
_symmetry.space_group_name_H-M   'P 1'
#
loop_
_entity.id
_entity.type
_entity.pdbx_description
1 polymer ?
#
loop_
_entity_poly.entity_id
_entity_poly.type
_entity_poly.pdbx_seq_one_letter_code
_entity_poly.pdbx_strand_id
1 'polypeptide(L)'
;MNANTIAMACHLCGLLGYLANGLGSIFGPLIVWILKKDEMPFVDAHGKEALNFNISVMLYGIALVVVTFLTFGFGMFLTVPLGLGLVVFHVYFAIRAALAANEGEMYRYPFTLRLLK
;
A
#
# COMPACT_ATOMS: atom_id res chain seq x y z
N MET A 1 7.41 13.21 -17.33
CA MET A 1 7.59 11.84 -16.80
C MET A 1 6.81 10.89 -17.68
N ASN A 2 7.31 9.67 -17.93
CA ASN A 2 6.56 8.66 -18.68
C ASN A 2 5.60 7.88 -17.75
N ALA A 3 4.78 7.01 -18.32
CA ALA A 3 3.80 6.22 -17.56
C ALA A 3 4.46 5.33 -16.50
N ASN A 4 5.61 4.71 -16.82
CA ASN A 4 6.36 3.84 -15.89
C ASN A 4 6.81 4.59 -14.64
N THR A 5 7.39 5.79 -14.78
CA THR A 5 7.84 6.59 -13.64
C THR A 5 6.66 7.03 -12.76
N ILE A 6 5.52 7.37 -13.36
CA ILE A 6 4.32 7.77 -12.60
C ILE A 6 3.70 6.56 -11.89
N ALA A 7 3.62 5.40 -12.56
CA ALA A 7 3.15 4.16 -11.96
C ALA A 7 4.04 3.68 -10.80
N MET A 8 5.37 3.81 -10.94
CA MET A 8 6.33 3.59 -9.86
C MET A 8 6.05 4.52 -8.67
N ALA A 9 5.76 5.80 -8.95
CA ALA A 9 5.43 6.77 -7.89
C ALA A 9 4.15 6.37 -7.13
N CYS A 10 3.12 5.80 -7.78
CA CYS A 10 1.95 5.28 -7.07
C CYS A 10 2.35 4.28 -5.96
N HIS A 11 3.27 3.35 -6.24
CA HIS A 11 3.69 2.36 -5.25
C HIS A 11 4.56 2.96 -4.15
N LEU A 12 5.51 3.82 -4.50
CA LEU A 12 6.44 4.42 -3.54
C LEU A 12 5.77 5.44 -2.62
N CYS A 13 4.78 6.20 -3.12
CA CYS A 13 4.04 7.16 -2.29
C CYS A 13 3.26 6.47 -1.16
N GLY A 14 2.97 5.16 -1.25
CA GLY A 14 2.41 4.38 -0.14
C GLY A 14 3.31 4.39 1.11
N LEU A 15 4.62 4.55 0.95
CA LEU A 15 5.58 4.61 2.06
C LEU A 15 5.48 5.90 2.88
N LEU A 16 4.78 6.93 2.37
CA LEU A 16 4.50 8.16 3.12
C LEU A 16 3.65 7.89 4.37
N GLY A 17 2.98 6.72 4.46
CA GLY A 17 2.28 6.29 5.66
C GLY A 17 3.18 6.30 6.92
N TYR A 18 4.48 6.04 6.78
CA TYR A 18 5.42 6.07 7.90
C TYR A 18 5.81 7.47 8.37
N LEU A 19 5.52 8.50 7.57
CA LEU A 19 5.79 9.90 7.90
C LEU A 19 4.52 10.69 8.26
N ALA A 20 3.35 10.18 7.86
CA ALA A 20 2.07 10.86 7.98
C ALA A 20 0.99 10.00 8.67
N ASN A 21 1.32 9.46 9.85
CA ASN A 21 0.40 8.75 10.75
C ASN A 21 -0.44 7.65 10.07
N GLY A 22 0.16 6.88 9.17
CA GLY A 22 -0.53 5.84 8.38
C GLY A 22 -1.32 6.39 7.19
N LEU A 23 -1.99 7.53 7.30
CA LEU A 23 -2.84 8.10 6.25
C LEU A 23 -2.09 8.45 4.96
N GLY A 24 -0.79 8.77 5.07
CA GLY A 24 0.07 8.98 3.91
C GLY A 24 0.10 7.80 2.94
N SER A 25 -0.13 6.57 3.42
CA SER A 25 -0.14 5.36 2.59
C SER A 25 -1.33 5.31 1.62
N ILE A 26 -2.42 6.02 1.94
CA ILE A 26 -3.59 6.14 1.08
C ILE A 26 -3.52 7.40 0.24
N PHE A 27 -3.31 8.54 0.88
CA PHE A 27 -3.37 9.83 0.17
C PHE A 27 -2.24 9.98 -0.85
N GLY A 28 -1.05 9.46 -0.57
CA GLY A 28 0.07 9.47 -1.52
C GLY A 28 -0.31 8.84 -2.88
N PRO A 29 -0.60 7.53 -2.95
CA PRO A 29 -1.03 6.89 -4.19
C PRO A 29 -2.33 7.47 -4.75
N LEU A 30 -3.28 7.89 -3.90
CA LEU A 30 -4.56 8.44 -4.35
C LEU A 30 -4.38 9.71 -5.17
N ILE A 31 -3.54 10.63 -4.70
CA ILE A 31 -3.24 11.88 -5.39
C ILE A 31 -2.57 11.59 -6.73
N VAL A 32 -1.54 10.74 -6.75
CA VAL A 32 -0.85 10.38 -8.02
C VAL A 32 -1.82 9.73 -9.01
N TRP A 33 -2.65 8.80 -8.54
CA TRP A 33 -3.63 8.09 -9.37
C TRP A 33 -4.68 9.04 -9.96
N ILE A 34 -5.35 9.86 -9.14
CA ILE A 34 -6.41 10.77 -9.64
C ILE A 34 -5.86 11.76 -10.67
N LEU A 35 -4.63 12.24 -10.50
CA LEU A 35 -4.02 13.20 -11.43
C LEU A 35 -3.68 12.62 -12.80
N LYS A 36 -3.62 11.29 -12.95
CA LYS A 36 -3.09 10.65 -14.17
C LYS A 36 -3.90 9.48 -14.70
N LYS A 37 -4.89 8.97 -13.96
CA LYS A 37 -5.71 7.82 -14.35
C LYS A 37 -6.44 7.97 -15.69
N ASP A 38 -6.89 9.19 -16.01
CA ASP A 38 -7.68 9.44 -17.22
C ASP A 38 -6.79 9.62 -18.47
N GLU A 39 -5.50 9.91 -18.28
CA GLU A 39 -4.51 10.11 -19.35
C GLU A 39 -3.72 8.82 -19.65
N MET A 40 -3.50 7.97 -18.65
CA MET A 40 -2.53 6.88 -18.73
C MET A 40 -3.11 5.57 -18.18
N PRO A 41 -3.60 4.66 -19.06
CA PRO A 41 -4.19 3.38 -18.64
C PRO A 41 -3.27 2.51 -17.78
N PHE A 42 -1.96 2.55 -18.02
CA PHE A 42 -0.96 1.85 -17.19
C PHE A 42 -0.92 2.40 -15.75
N VAL A 43 -1.01 3.72 -15.60
CA VAL A 43 -1.08 4.38 -14.29
C VAL A 43 -2.41 4.11 -13.61
N ASP A 44 -3.52 4.05 -14.35
CA ASP A 44 -4.82 3.69 -13.77
C ASP A 44 -4.77 2.30 -13.12
N ALA A 45 -4.24 1.31 -13.84
CA ALA A 45 -4.15 -0.06 -13.35
C ALA A 45 -3.22 -0.19 -12.14
N HIS A 46 -2.03 0.44 -12.16
CA HIS A 46 -1.11 0.44 -11.02
C HIS A 46 -1.61 1.27 -9.83
N GLY A 47 -2.25 2.39 -10.08
CA GLY A 47 -2.80 3.26 -9.03
C GLY A 47 -3.91 2.57 -8.24
N LYS A 48 -4.85 1.89 -8.92
CA LYS A 48 -5.88 1.06 -8.27
C LYS A 48 -5.27 -0.06 -7.44
N GLU A 49 -4.29 -0.78 -7.99
CA GLU A 49 -3.65 -1.91 -7.29
C GLU A 49 -2.84 -1.44 -6.08
N ALA A 50 -2.11 -0.32 -6.19
CA ALA A 50 -1.41 0.33 -5.07
C ALA A 50 -2.39 0.77 -3.97
N LEU A 51 -3.50 1.43 -4.33
CA LEU A 51 -4.52 1.85 -3.37
C LEU A 51 -5.16 0.67 -2.65
N ASN A 52 -5.58 -0.34 -3.40
CA ASN A 52 -6.14 -1.57 -2.86
C ASN A 52 -5.17 -2.22 -1.85
N PHE A 53 -3.88 -2.28 -2.17
CA PHE A 53 -2.86 -2.85 -1.28
C PHE A 53 -2.68 -2.04 0.00
N ASN A 54 -2.51 -0.72 -0.10
CA ASN A 54 -2.33 0.14 1.08
C ASN A 54 -3.58 0.12 1.98
N ILE A 55 -4.79 0.10 1.41
CA ILE A 55 -6.03 -0.08 2.17
C ILE A 55 -6.05 -1.45 2.88
N SER A 56 -5.66 -2.52 2.19
CA SER A 56 -5.60 -3.87 2.77
C SER A 56 -4.66 -3.92 3.96
N VAL A 57 -3.43 -3.43 3.80
CA VAL A 57 -2.43 -3.39 4.87
C VAL A 57 -2.90 -2.53 6.04
N MET A 58 -3.54 -1.39 5.78
CA MET A 58 -4.10 -0.56 6.85
C MET A 58 -5.20 -1.28 7.63
N LEU A 59 -6.09 -2.00 6.95
CA LEU A 59 -7.12 -2.83 7.60
C LEU A 59 -6.49 -3.94 8.46
N TYR A 60 -5.42 -4.58 7.98
CA TYR A 60 -4.68 -5.58 8.77
C TYR A 60 -4.05 -4.94 10.02
N GLY A 61 -3.46 -3.76 9.89
CA GLY A 61 -2.93 -3.00 11.03
C GLY A 61 -4.02 -2.63 12.05
N ILE A 62 -5.18 -2.17 11.60
CA ILE A 62 -6.34 -1.88 12.46
C ILE A 62 -6.78 -3.14 13.20
N ALA A 63 -6.84 -4.29 12.53
CA ALA A 63 -7.21 -5.55 13.16
C ALA A 63 -6.24 -5.94 14.30
N LEU A 64 -4.94 -5.74 14.12
CA LEU A 64 -3.94 -5.98 15.17
C LEU A 64 -4.15 -5.06 16.39
N VAL A 65 -4.48 -3.78 16.16
CA VAL A 65 -4.80 -2.83 17.24
C VAL A 65 -6.06 -3.26 17.99
N VAL A 66 -7.12 -3.65 17.26
CA VAL A 66 -8.38 -4.13 17.85
C VAL A 66 -8.14 -5.37 18.72
N VAL A 67 -7.38 -6.35 18.24
CA VAL A 67 -7.03 -7.56 19.02
C VAL A 67 -6.29 -7.18 20.31
N THR A 68 -5.34 -6.25 20.22
CA THR A 68 -4.60 -5.77 21.39
C THR A 68 -5.52 -5.12 22.42
N PHE A 69 -6.48 -4.31 21.97
CA PHE A 69 -7.44 -3.64 22.85
C PHE A 69 -8.42 -4.63 23.50
N LEU A 70 -9.00 -5.55 22.72
CA LEU A 70 -9.98 -6.54 23.20
C LEU A 70 -9.39 -7.52 24.21
N THR A 71 -8.07 -7.71 24.19
CA THR A 71 -7.34 -8.56 25.14
C THR A 71 -6.78 -7.77 26.33
N PHE A 72 -7.25 -6.54 26.54
CA PHE A 72 -6.77 -5.62 27.59
C PHE A 72 -5.24 -5.45 27.58
N GLY A 73 -4.64 -5.45 26.38
CA GLY A 73 -3.19 -5.31 26.19
C GLY A 73 -2.41 -6.62 26.15
N PHE A 74 -2.92 -7.74 26.68
CA PHE A 74 -2.18 -9.01 26.67
C PHE A 74 -1.86 -9.53 25.25
N GLY A 75 -2.70 -9.22 24.28
CA GLY A 75 -2.48 -9.56 22.87
C GLY A 75 -1.22 -8.92 22.27
N MET A 76 -0.62 -7.91 22.92
CA MET A 76 0.56 -7.20 22.42
C MET A 76 1.75 -8.12 22.15
N PHE A 77 1.92 -9.19 22.94
CA PHE A 77 3.01 -10.16 22.74
C PHE A 77 2.92 -10.87 21.39
N LEU A 78 1.71 -10.98 20.82
CA LEU A 78 1.46 -11.51 19.50
C LEU A 78 1.37 -10.41 18.44
N THR A 79 0.65 -9.32 18.71
CA THR A 79 0.34 -8.31 17.69
C THR A 79 1.52 -7.41 17.35
N VAL A 80 2.45 -7.15 18.29
CA VAL A 80 3.67 -6.37 18.01
C VAL A 80 4.59 -7.05 17.01
N PRO A 81 5.02 -8.32 17.20
CA PRO A 81 5.86 -8.98 16.20
C PRO A 81 5.15 -9.16 14.85
N LEU A 82 3.84 -9.41 14.85
CA LEU A 82 3.05 -9.44 13.61
C LEU A 82 3.00 -8.06 12.92
N GLY A 83 2.86 -6.97 13.69
CA GLY A 83 2.88 -5.60 13.18
C GLY A 83 4.21 -5.25 12.53
N LEU A 84 5.33 -5.64 13.14
CA LEU A 84 6.66 -5.47 12.54
C LEU A 84 6.79 -6.28 11.24
N GLY A 85 6.30 -7.53 11.24
CA GLY A 85 6.25 -8.35 10.03
C GLY A 85 5.40 -7.71 8.92
N LEU A 86 4.28 -7.09 9.27
CA LEU A 86 3.40 -6.39 8.34
C LEU A 86 4.08 -5.14 7.74
N VAL A 87 4.87 -4.41 8.52
CA VAL A 87 5.68 -3.28 8.03
C VAL A 87 6.71 -3.75 7.00
N VAL A 88 7.47 -4.81 7.32
CA VAL A 88 8.46 -5.39 6.41
C VAL A 88 7.78 -5.90 5.13
N PHE A 89 6.67 -6.60 5.26
CA PHE A 89 5.83 -7.05 4.15
C PHE A 89 5.41 -5.87 3.25
N HIS A 90 4.86 -4.81 3.85
CA HIS A 90 4.41 -3.63 3.12
C HIS A 90 5.55 -2.97 2.33
N VAL A 91 6.69 -2.72 2.98
CA VAL A 91 7.84 -2.08 2.32
C VAL A 91 8.41 -2.94 1.20
N TYR A 92 8.63 -4.23 1.46
CA TYR A 92 9.16 -5.16 0.47
C TYR A 92 8.30 -5.17 -0.80
N PHE A 93 6.99 -5.32 -0.64
CA PHE A 93 6.08 -5.40 -1.76
C PHE A 93 5.91 -4.06 -2.48
N ALA A 94 5.91 -2.93 -1.76
CA ALA A 94 5.88 -1.60 -2.37
C ALA A 94 7.10 -1.37 -3.28
N ILE A 95 8.30 -1.76 -2.83
CA ILE A 95 9.52 -1.67 -3.65
C ILE A 95 9.47 -2.62 -4.84
N ARG A 96 9.03 -3.88 -4.66
CA ARG A 96 8.91 -4.84 -5.76
C ARG A 96 7.93 -4.36 -6.85
N ALA A 97 6.80 -3.80 -6.45
CA ALA A 97 5.81 -3.26 -7.38
C ALA A 97 6.35 -2.01 -8.10
N ALA A 98 7.09 -1.15 -7.40
CA ALA A 98 7.73 0.02 -7.97
C ALA A 98 8.77 -0.38 -9.05
N LEU A 99 9.61 -1.38 -8.77
CA LEU A 99 10.58 -1.91 -9.73
C LEU A 99 9.89 -2.49 -10.97
N ALA A 100 8.87 -3.33 -10.78
CA ALA A 100 8.10 -3.91 -11.88
C ALA A 100 7.43 -2.82 -12.74
N ALA A 101 6.82 -1.81 -12.11
CA ALA A 101 6.21 -0.68 -12.83
C ALA A 101 7.25 0.13 -13.64
N ASN A 102 8.47 0.28 -13.11
CA ASN A 102 9.56 0.93 -13.82
C ASN A 102 10.00 0.15 -15.07
N GLU A 103 10.00 -1.18 -14.99
CA GLU A 103 10.26 -2.11 -16.10
C GLU A 103 9.08 -2.22 -17.09
N GLY A 104 7.93 -1.58 -16.79
CA GLY A 104 6.73 -1.65 -17.62
C GLY A 104 5.90 -2.91 -17.39
N GLU A 105 6.16 -3.64 -16.31
CA GLU A 105 5.46 -4.86 -15.95
C GLU A 105 4.28 -4.58 -15.01
N MET A 106 3.17 -5.28 -15.25
CA MET A 106 2.02 -5.27 -14.36
C MET A 106 2.33 -6.05 -13.09
N TYR A 107 2.17 -5.42 -11.93
CA TYR A 107 2.38 -6.04 -10.63
C TYR A 107 1.05 -6.26 -9.92
N ARG A 108 0.85 -7.44 -9.32
CA ARG A 108 -0.30 -7.76 -8.46
C ARG A 108 0.19 -8.06 -7.05
N TYR A 109 -0.30 -7.30 -6.07
CA TYR A 109 0.08 -7.52 -4.68
C TYR A 109 -0.57 -8.79 -4.13
N PRO A 110 0.17 -9.62 -3.38
CA PRO A 110 -0.43 -10.73 -2.65
C PRO A 110 -1.27 -10.21 -1.48
N PHE A 111 -2.25 -11.00 -1.06
CA PHE A 111 -3.14 -10.69 0.08
C PHE A 111 -3.78 -9.29 0.00
N THR A 112 -4.21 -8.90 -1.21
CA THR A 112 -4.82 -7.58 -1.47
C THR A 112 -6.31 -7.71 -1.75
N LEU A 113 -7.10 -6.91 -1.05
CA LEU A 113 -8.52 -6.70 -1.27
C LEU A 113 -8.70 -5.73 -2.45
N ARG A 114 -9.24 -6.22 -3.57
CA ARG A 114 -9.44 -5.43 -4.80
C ARG A 114 -10.77 -4.70 -4.78
N LEU A 115 -10.81 -3.60 -4.04
CA LEU A 115 -12.00 -2.75 -3.86
C LEU A 115 -12.25 -1.88 -5.10
N LEU A 116 -11.20 -1.29 -5.65
CA LEU A 116 -11.21 -0.57 -6.92
C LEU A 116 -10.99 -1.54 -8.07
N LYS A 117 -11.86 -1.49 -9.10
CA LYS A 117 -11.84 -2.34 -10.30
C LYS A 117 -11.41 -1.58 -11.54
#